data_AF-A0A848VN43-F1
#
_entry.id   AF-A0A848VN43-F1
#
_cell.length_a   1.000
_cell.length_b   1.000
_cell.length_c   1.000
_cell.angle_alpha   90.00
_cell.angle_beta   90.00
_cell.angle_gamma   90.00
#
_symmetry.space_group_name_H-M   'P 1'
#
loop_
_entity.id
_entity.type
_entity.pdbx_description
1 polymer ?
#
loop_
_entity_poly.entity_id
_entity_poly.type
_entity_poly.pdbx_seq_one_letter_code
_entity_poly.pdbx_strand_id
1 'polypeptide(L)'
;MRRRLEWLLWLSCLAGIFHATPLLAQSPKLEFRGAWIATVINLDWPTSSRSSTAQKQNQLREMLDELAATGINSVFFQVRTECDALYDSPFEPWSVYLTGQQGSAPAPYFDPLAFAVEFAHSRGLSLHAWLNPFRCEREVGRYALAPDHPLI
;
A
#
# COMPACT_ATOMS: atom_id res chain seq x y z
N MET A 1 -73.12 26.01 1.94
CA MET A 1 -72.42 24.92 1.21
C MET A 1 -71.09 25.44 0.64
N ARG A 2 -70.20 25.99 1.49
CA ARG A 2 -69.12 26.92 1.07
C ARG A 2 -67.77 26.64 1.75
N ARG A 3 -67.43 25.38 2.02
CA ARG A 3 -66.18 25.00 2.73
C ARG A 3 -65.56 23.70 2.22
N ARG A 4 -65.44 23.51 0.90
CA ARG A 4 -64.74 22.34 0.33
C ARG A 4 -63.90 22.66 -0.92
N LEU A 5 -63.26 23.84 -0.95
CA LEU A 5 -62.43 24.22 -2.10
C LEU A 5 -61.19 25.05 -1.72
N GLU A 6 -60.57 24.79 -0.57
CA GLU A 6 -59.31 25.46 -0.17
C GLU A 6 -58.13 24.48 0.01
N TRP A 7 -58.38 23.17 -0.08
CA TRP A 7 -57.36 22.14 0.14
C TRP A 7 -56.52 21.77 -1.10
N LEU A 8 -56.77 22.41 -2.26
CA LEU A 8 -56.07 22.11 -3.51
C LEU A 8 -55.06 23.19 -3.96
N LEU A 9 -54.86 24.26 -3.19
CA LEU A 9 -53.94 25.36 -3.54
C LEU A 9 -52.72 25.49 -2.63
N TRP A 10 -52.45 24.49 -1.77
CA TRP A 10 -51.24 24.44 -0.93
C TRP A 10 -50.29 23.27 -1.26
N LEU A 11 -50.43 22.66 -2.44
CA LEU A 11 -49.62 21.49 -2.85
C LEU A 11 -48.70 21.77 -4.05
N SER A 12 -48.51 23.02 -4.46
CA SER A 12 -47.70 23.35 -5.66
C SER A 12 -46.49 24.25 -5.42
N CYS A 13 -46.09 24.54 -4.16
CA CYS A 13 -44.91 25.37 -3.88
C CYS A 13 -43.72 24.65 -3.20
N LEU A 14 -43.67 23.32 -3.24
CA LEU A 14 -42.54 22.54 -2.66
C LEU A 14 -41.95 21.53 -3.66
N ALA A 15 -41.94 21.86 -4.95
CA ALA A 15 -41.23 21.07 -5.97
C ALA A 15 -40.21 21.97 -6.66
N GLY A 16 -39.18 22.35 -5.90
CA GLY A 16 -38.12 23.21 -6.41
C GLY A 16 -36.89 23.28 -5.52
N ILE A 17 -36.64 22.24 -4.70
CA ILE A 17 -35.29 22.06 -4.18
C ILE A 17 -34.51 21.49 -5.35
N PHE A 18 -33.81 22.37 -6.07
CA PHE A 18 -32.66 21.96 -6.86
C PHE A 18 -31.74 21.20 -5.90
N HIS A 19 -31.76 19.87 -5.96
CA HIS A 19 -30.61 19.10 -5.55
C HIS A 19 -29.50 19.49 -6.51
N ALA A 20 -28.80 20.59 -6.19
CA ALA A 20 -27.43 20.74 -6.61
C ALA A 20 -26.71 19.57 -5.95
N THR A 21 -26.68 18.42 -6.64
CA THR A 21 -25.61 17.45 -6.42
C THR A 21 -24.35 18.28 -6.48
N PRO A 22 -23.56 18.40 -5.40
CA PRO A 22 -22.24 18.92 -5.57
C PRO A 22 -21.61 17.95 -6.56
N LEU A 23 -21.44 18.42 -7.81
CA LEU A 23 -20.41 17.88 -8.66
C LEU A 23 -19.19 18.06 -7.75
N LEU A 24 -18.74 16.97 -7.13
CA LEU A 24 -17.49 16.98 -6.40
C LEU A 24 -16.52 17.47 -7.46
N ALA A 25 -16.22 18.76 -7.42
CA ALA A 25 -15.22 19.36 -8.27
C ALA A 25 -14.04 18.44 -8.04
N GLN A 26 -13.67 17.69 -9.08
CA GLN A 26 -12.57 16.77 -8.99
C GLN A 26 -11.41 17.65 -8.57
N SER A 27 -11.08 17.62 -7.27
CA SER A 27 -10.03 18.46 -6.71
C SER A 27 -8.87 18.31 -7.68
N PRO A 28 -8.32 19.41 -8.22
CA PRO A 28 -7.31 19.32 -9.26
C PRO A 28 -6.31 18.27 -8.78
N LYS A 29 -6.10 17.22 -9.59
CA LYS A 29 -5.23 16.10 -9.18
C LYS A 29 -3.95 16.75 -8.69
N LEU A 30 -3.71 16.65 -7.39
CA LEU A 30 -2.46 17.12 -6.83
C LEU A 30 -1.37 16.42 -7.63
N GLU A 31 -0.32 17.16 -7.98
CA GLU A 31 0.81 16.60 -8.70
C GLU A 31 1.27 15.33 -7.97
N PHE A 32 1.30 14.21 -8.69
CA PHE A 32 1.73 12.94 -8.14
C PHE A 32 3.26 12.88 -8.18
N ARG A 33 3.90 12.85 -7.01
CA ARG A 33 5.37 12.80 -6.88
C ARG A 33 5.70 11.50 -6.17
N GLY A 34 5.97 10.48 -6.98
CA GLY A 34 6.19 9.11 -6.55
C GLY A 34 7.65 8.72 -6.49
N ALA A 35 8.00 7.86 -5.54
CA ALA A 35 9.28 7.15 -5.50
C ALA A 35 9.04 5.64 -5.33
N TRP A 36 9.93 4.83 -5.89
CA TRP A 36 9.92 3.37 -5.69
C TRP A 36 10.86 2.99 -4.55
N ILE A 37 10.45 1.99 -3.77
CA ILE A 37 11.29 1.26 -2.83
C ILE A 37 11.27 -0.20 -3.27
N ALA A 38 12.29 -0.61 -4.01
CA ALA A 38 12.46 -1.96 -4.50
C ALA A 38 13.11 -2.86 -3.44
N THR A 39 12.58 -4.07 -3.32
CA THR A 39 13.01 -5.06 -2.33
C THR A 39 13.64 -6.29 -2.95
N VAL A 40 13.36 -6.54 -4.23
CA VAL A 40 14.06 -7.55 -5.02
C VAL A 40 15.56 -7.28 -4.99
N ILE A 41 16.34 -8.34 -4.82
CA ILE A 41 17.81 -8.30 -4.66
C ILE A 41 18.33 -7.35 -3.57
N ASN A 42 17.48 -6.94 -2.62
CA ASN A 42 17.81 -5.94 -1.62
C ASN A 42 18.27 -4.60 -2.25
N LEU A 43 17.64 -4.20 -3.37
CA LEU A 43 18.06 -3.03 -4.15
C LEU A 43 18.01 -1.72 -3.35
N ASP A 44 16.85 -1.41 -2.75
CA ASP A 44 16.69 -0.24 -1.89
C ASP A 44 16.50 -0.66 -0.43
N TRP A 45 15.61 -1.63 -0.17
CA TRP A 45 15.29 -2.08 1.18
C TRP A 45 14.93 -3.58 1.28
N PRO A 46 15.30 -4.27 2.37
CA PRO A 46 16.31 -3.85 3.35
C PRO A 46 17.69 -3.89 2.69
N THR A 47 18.67 -3.14 3.21
CA THR A 47 20.04 -3.14 2.63
C THR A 47 20.70 -4.52 2.65
N SER A 48 20.23 -5.40 3.54
CA SER A 48 20.63 -6.81 3.57
C SER A 48 19.52 -7.63 4.22
N SER A 49 19.32 -8.85 3.72
CA SER A 49 18.52 -9.86 4.40
C SER A 49 19.03 -10.19 5.81
N ARG A 50 20.33 -9.99 6.07
CA ARG A 50 20.99 -10.21 7.37
C ARG A 50 20.80 -9.07 8.38
N SER A 51 20.24 -7.92 7.98
CA SER A 51 19.95 -6.82 8.91
C SER A 51 19.00 -7.30 10.01
N SER A 52 19.18 -6.84 11.25
CA SER A 52 18.22 -7.10 12.32
C SER A 52 16.87 -6.44 12.03
N THR A 53 15.79 -6.91 12.65
CA THR A 53 14.47 -6.26 12.55
C THR A 53 14.54 -4.77 12.88
N ALA A 54 15.26 -4.38 13.93
CA ALA A 54 15.42 -2.98 14.29
C ALA A 54 16.13 -2.16 13.21
N GLN A 55 17.17 -2.73 12.58
CA GLN A 55 17.86 -2.09 11.45
C GLN A 55 16.92 -1.94 10.25
N LYS A 56 16.17 -2.99 9.91
CA LYS A 56 15.19 -2.95 8.81
C LYS A 56 14.12 -1.88 9.04
N GLN A 57 13.57 -1.78 10.25
CA GLN A 57 12.63 -0.73 10.62
C GLN A 57 13.26 0.66 10.53
N ASN A 58 14.47 0.86 11.08
CA ASN A 58 15.17 2.16 10.99
C ASN A 58 15.41 2.59 9.55
N GLN A 59 15.82 1.67 8.68
CA GLN A 59 16.03 1.96 7.26
C GLN A 59 14.75 2.44 6.58
N LEU A 60 13.61 1.77 6.80
CA LEU A 60 12.33 2.27 6.29
C LEU A 60 11.99 3.64 6.85
N ARG A 61 12.29 3.90 8.13
CA ARG A 61 12.05 5.20 8.73
C ARG A 61 12.83 6.30 8.02
N GLU A 62 14.14 6.13 7.92
CA GLU A 62 15.06 7.07 7.30
C GLU A 62 14.66 7.35 5.84
N MET A 63 14.39 6.29 5.06
CA MET A 63 13.97 6.44 3.67
C MET A 63 12.65 7.23 3.54
N LEU A 64 11.65 6.92 4.36
CA LEU A 64 10.35 7.61 4.30
C LEU A 64 10.43 9.06 4.83
N ASP A 65 11.27 9.32 5.82
CA ASP A 65 11.57 10.68 6.30
C ASP A 65 12.23 11.51 5.19
N GLU A 66 13.22 10.97 4.50
CA GLU A 66 13.93 11.65 3.40
C GLU A 66 13.01 11.93 2.20
N LEU A 67 12.18 10.95 1.81
CA LEU A 67 11.19 11.12 0.74
C LEU A 67 10.20 12.24 1.09
N ALA A 68 9.66 12.25 2.31
CA ALA A 68 8.77 13.33 2.75
C ALA A 68 9.48 14.69 2.74
N ALA A 69 10.73 14.76 3.23
CA ALA A 69 11.51 15.99 3.29
C ALA A 69 11.85 16.59 1.90
N THR A 70 11.93 15.75 0.87
CA THR A 70 12.18 16.18 -0.52
C THR A 70 10.91 16.54 -1.29
N GLY A 71 9.74 16.44 -0.66
CA GLY A 71 8.45 16.80 -1.23
C GLY A 71 7.73 15.68 -1.98
N ILE A 72 8.25 14.45 -1.97
CA ILE A 72 7.53 13.25 -2.44
C ILE A 72 6.25 13.09 -1.62
N ASN A 73 5.18 12.64 -2.27
CA ASN A 73 3.86 12.44 -1.63
C ASN A 73 3.33 11.01 -1.74
N SER A 74 4.03 10.15 -2.48
CA SER A 74 3.59 8.77 -2.74
C SER A 74 4.78 7.82 -2.85
N VAL A 75 4.64 6.63 -2.27
CA VAL A 75 5.69 5.60 -2.29
C VAL A 75 5.13 4.30 -2.88
N PHE A 76 5.83 3.73 -3.84
CA PHE A 76 5.57 2.38 -4.36
C PHE A 76 6.48 1.38 -3.65
N PHE A 77 5.95 0.67 -2.67
CA PHE A 77 6.70 -0.31 -1.89
C PHE A 77 6.55 -1.69 -2.52
N GLN A 78 7.67 -2.33 -2.89
CA GLN A 78 7.64 -3.66 -3.48
C GLN A 78 7.33 -4.72 -2.44
N VAL A 79 6.06 -5.14 -2.38
CA VAL A 79 5.57 -6.13 -1.40
C VAL A 79 5.61 -7.56 -1.89
N ARG A 80 5.72 -7.75 -3.22
CA ARG A 80 5.82 -9.05 -3.87
C ARG A 80 6.88 -9.01 -4.96
N THR A 81 7.93 -9.82 -4.82
CA THR A 81 9.09 -9.77 -5.71
C THR A 81 9.09 -10.92 -6.72
N GLU A 82 9.01 -12.16 -6.23
CA GLU A 82 9.09 -13.39 -7.00
C GLU A 82 8.30 -14.52 -6.29
N CYS A 83 6.96 -14.44 -6.38
CA CYS A 83 6.02 -15.35 -5.70
C CYS A 83 6.25 -15.45 -4.19
N ASP A 84 6.51 -14.30 -3.57
CA ASP A 84 6.81 -14.16 -2.16
C ASP A 84 6.24 -12.85 -1.60
N ALA A 85 6.14 -12.76 -0.28
CA ALA A 85 5.51 -11.65 0.42
C ALA A 85 6.46 -10.95 1.40
N LEU A 86 6.43 -9.62 1.42
CA LEU A 86 7.04 -8.78 2.46
C LEU A 86 6.00 -8.30 3.48
N TYR A 87 5.05 -9.17 3.79
CA TYR A 87 3.97 -9.00 4.75
C TYR A 87 3.48 -10.39 5.18
N ASP A 88 2.74 -10.46 6.29
CA ASP A 88 2.18 -11.74 6.75
C ASP A 88 1.02 -12.15 5.83
N SER A 89 1.30 -13.11 4.94
CA SER A 89 0.38 -13.56 3.90
C SER A 89 -0.06 -15.01 4.12
N PRO A 90 -1.36 -15.33 4.01
CA PRO A 90 -1.81 -16.71 4.00
C PRO A 90 -1.67 -17.39 2.63
N PHE A 91 -1.16 -16.68 1.61
CA PHE A 91 -1.15 -17.15 0.21
C PHE A 91 0.25 -17.31 -0.38
N GLU A 92 1.23 -16.53 0.09
CA GLU A 92 2.59 -16.52 -0.45
C GLU A 92 3.59 -16.59 0.69
N PRO A 93 4.71 -17.31 0.51
CA PRO A 93 5.73 -17.44 1.54
C PRO A 93 6.43 -16.10 1.80
N TRP A 94 6.99 -15.93 3.00
CA TRP A 94 7.86 -14.80 3.30
C TRP A 94 9.01 -14.66 2.30
N SER A 95 9.31 -13.43 1.91
CA SER A 95 10.35 -13.14 0.95
C SER A 95 11.74 -13.53 1.43
N VAL A 96 12.49 -14.19 0.54
CA VAL A 96 13.92 -14.50 0.77
C VAL A 96 14.73 -13.22 0.99
N TYR A 97 14.32 -12.10 0.41
CA TYR A 97 15.03 -10.82 0.56
C TYR A 97 14.86 -10.21 1.95
N LEU A 98 13.90 -10.70 2.74
CA LEU A 98 13.68 -10.24 4.11
C LEU A 98 14.58 -10.95 5.12
N THR A 99 14.85 -12.24 4.97
CA THR A 99 15.55 -13.05 6.00
C THR A 99 16.68 -13.92 5.46
N GLY A 100 16.81 -14.05 4.14
CA GLY A 100 17.79 -14.92 3.48
C GLY A 100 17.26 -16.34 3.24
N GLN A 101 16.08 -16.66 3.75
CA GLN A 101 15.41 -17.94 3.55
C GLN A 101 13.92 -17.69 3.24
N GLN A 102 13.47 -18.16 2.07
CA GLN A 102 12.06 -18.03 1.70
C GLN A 102 11.16 -18.79 2.70
N GLY A 103 10.00 -18.24 3.01
CA GLY A 103 9.06 -18.80 3.99
C GLY A 103 9.41 -18.50 5.45
N SER A 104 10.56 -17.86 5.72
CA SER A 104 10.96 -17.49 7.08
C SER A 104 10.57 -16.06 7.44
N ALA A 105 9.70 -15.92 8.43
CA ALA A 105 9.30 -14.63 9.02
C ALA A 105 10.51 -13.92 9.68
N PRO A 106 10.51 -12.58 9.74
CA PRO A 106 11.56 -11.84 10.42
C PRO A 106 11.55 -12.12 11.93
N ALA A 107 12.73 -12.09 12.56
CA ALA A 107 12.91 -12.31 14.00
C ALA A 107 13.84 -11.25 14.60
N PRO A 108 13.42 -10.50 15.65
CA PRO A 108 12.07 -10.42 16.21
C PRO A 108 10.98 -10.11 15.18
N TYR A 109 9.76 -10.59 15.41
CA TYR A 109 8.65 -10.44 14.47
C TYR A 109 8.29 -8.98 14.21
N PHE A 110 8.03 -8.67 12.94
CA PHE A 110 7.31 -7.49 12.50
C PHE A 110 6.72 -7.75 11.10
N ASP A 111 5.60 -7.10 10.78
CA ASP A 111 5.08 -7.05 9.41
C ASP A 111 5.63 -5.80 8.71
N PRO A 112 6.47 -5.93 7.66
CA PRO A 112 7.04 -4.78 6.97
C PRO A 112 6.04 -3.88 6.27
N LEU A 113 4.98 -4.44 5.67
CA LEU A 113 3.97 -3.65 4.97
C LEU A 113 3.14 -2.85 5.98
N ALA A 114 2.70 -3.49 7.06
CA ALA A 114 1.96 -2.79 8.12
C ALA A 114 2.79 -1.63 8.70
N PHE A 115 4.07 -1.90 8.99
CA PHE A 115 5.01 -0.89 9.47
C PHE A 115 5.21 0.26 8.48
N ALA A 116 5.43 -0.05 7.19
CA ALA A 116 5.63 0.96 6.16
C ALA A 116 4.38 1.83 5.95
N VAL A 117 3.18 1.22 5.98
CA VAL A 117 1.89 1.94 5.86
C VAL A 117 1.71 2.93 7.01
N GLU A 118 1.90 2.48 8.25
CA GLU A 118 1.75 3.34 9.44
C GLU A 118 2.70 4.54 9.37
N PHE A 119 3.97 4.27 9.08
CA PHE A 119 5.00 5.30 9.10
C PHE A 119 4.93 6.26 7.91
N ALA A 120 4.53 5.78 6.73
CA ALA A 120 4.28 6.61 5.56
C ALA A 120 3.09 7.55 5.81
N HIS A 121 1.98 7.01 6.31
CA HIS A 121 0.78 7.80 6.58
C HIS A 121 1.03 8.89 7.64
N SER A 122 1.84 8.62 8.66
CA SER A 122 2.19 9.63 9.66
C SER A 122 3.02 10.80 9.10
N ARG A 123 3.54 10.69 7.87
CA ARG A 123 4.27 11.74 7.12
C ARG A 123 3.46 12.37 6.00
N GLY A 124 2.18 11.98 5.85
CA GLY A 124 1.36 12.41 4.73
C GLY A 124 1.77 11.79 3.38
N LEU A 125 2.56 10.71 3.40
CA LEU A 125 2.85 9.92 2.21
C LEU A 125 1.73 8.93 1.98
N SER A 126 1.23 8.81 0.76
CA SER A 126 0.44 7.64 0.36
C SER A 126 1.37 6.45 0.10
N LEU A 127 0.92 5.23 0.40
CA LEU A 127 1.66 4.01 0.11
C LEU A 127 0.87 3.14 -0.89
N HIS A 128 1.53 2.80 -2.00
CA HIS A 128 1.04 1.93 -3.04
C HIS A 128 1.80 0.61 -2.99
N ALA A 129 1.09 -0.50 -2.80
CA ALA A 129 1.68 -1.83 -2.88
C ALA A 129 2.07 -2.16 -4.34
N TRP A 130 3.35 -2.43 -4.57
CA TRP A 130 3.87 -2.86 -5.87
C TRP A 130 4.12 -4.37 -5.88
N LEU A 131 3.50 -5.03 -6.84
CA LEU A 131 3.61 -6.47 -7.05
C LEU A 131 4.23 -6.73 -8.44
N ASN A 132 5.18 -7.66 -8.50
CA ASN A 132 5.47 -8.35 -9.77
C ASN A 132 4.45 -9.49 -9.91
N PRO A 133 3.60 -9.55 -10.94
CA PRO A 133 2.50 -10.53 -10.98
C PRO A 133 2.92 -11.95 -11.36
N PHE A 134 3.88 -12.10 -12.28
CA PHE A 134 4.14 -13.39 -12.95
C PHE A 134 5.50 -14.00 -12.65
N ARG A 135 6.43 -13.23 -12.06
CA ARG A 135 7.73 -13.79 -11.67
C ARG A 135 7.54 -14.75 -10.50
N CYS A 136 8.02 -15.99 -10.69
CA CYS A 136 8.18 -16.99 -9.64
C CYS A 136 9.63 -17.09 -9.16
N GLU A 137 10.60 -17.00 -10.07
CA GLU A 137 12.03 -16.93 -9.74
C GLU A 137 12.70 -16.00 -10.76
N ARG A 138 13.60 -15.12 -10.29
CA ARG A 138 14.48 -14.30 -11.14
C ARG A 138 15.65 -15.13 -11.66
N GLU A 139 16.13 -16.06 -10.85
CA GLU A 139 17.27 -16.92 -11.12
C GLU A 139 17.01 -18.29 -10.53
N VAL A 140 16.78 -19.27 -11.41
CA VAL A 140 16.36 -20.63 -11.03
C VAL A 140 17.39 -21.29 -10.12
N GLY A 141 16.93 -21.81 -8.99
CA GLY A 141 17.77 -22.59 -8.07
C GLY A 141 18.75 -21.77 -7.23
N ARG A 142 18.60 -20.44 -7.20
CA ARG A 142 19.45 -19.55 -6.39
C ARG A 142 19.29 -19.79 -4.88
N TYR A 143 18.11 -20.22 -4.45
CA TYR A 143 17.78 -20.59 -3.07
C TYR A 143 16.73 -21.69 -3.06
N ALA A 144 16.58 -22.37 -1.92
CA ALA A 144 15.53 -23.36 -1.75
C ALA A 144 14.16 -22.68 -1.64
N LEU A 145 13.21 -23.10 -2.47
CA LEU A 145 11.83 -22.60 -2.43
C LEU A 145 11.11 -23.13 -1.20
N ALA A 146 10.22 -22.33 -0.64
CA ALA A 146 9.35 -22.75 0.46
C ALA A 146 8.33 -23.81 -0.02
N PRO A 147 7.85 -24.72 0.85
CA PRO A 147 6.92 -25.80 0.46
C PRO A 147 5.58 -25.31 -0.10
N ASP A 148 5.17 -24.10 0.26
CA ASP A 148 3.95 -23.41 -0.17
C ASP A 148 4.18 -22.48 -1.38
N HIS A 149 5.37 -22.50 -1.99
CA HIS A 149 5.67 -21.74 -3.19
C HIS A 149 4.94 -22.31 -4.42
N PRO A 150 4.39 -21.48 -5.34
CA PRO A 150 3.60 -21.95 -6.50
C PRO A 150 4.30 -22.88 -7.52
N LEU A 151 5.61 -23.11 -7.39
CA LEU A 151 6.38 -24.01 -8.24
C LEU A 151 6.65 -25.38 -7.61
N ILE A 152 6.27 -25.56 -6.34
CA ILE A 152 6.35 -26.83 -5.60
C ILE A 152 4.99 -27.53 -5.66
#